data_AF-A0A1F2YB11-F1
#
_entry.id   AF-A0A1F2YB11-F1
#
_cell.length_a   1.000
_cell.length_b   1.000
_cell.length_c   1.000
_cell.angle_alpha   90.00
_cell.angle_beta   90.00
_cell.angle_gamma   90.00
#
_symmetry.space_group_name_H-M   'P 1'
#
loop_
_entity.id
_entity.type
_entity.pdbx_description
1 polymer ?
#
loop_
_entity_poly.entity_id
_entity_poly.type
_entity_poly.pdbx_seq_one_letter_code
_entity_poly.pdbx_strand_id
1 'polypeptide(L)'
;MTRLTNLRRRALVAAVAMPALLSLIPGPARATIREPNARTVSERICDFDWRDSKHEVKGLIRCAARHWGSPGGGNKALDVARCESGFQTDAYNPSGYAGVYQHAVYYWPDRADRWGFPDRSAFNGRANIIVSIRMARSADDWDLWSCG
;
A
#
# COMPACT_ATOMS: atom_id res chain seq x y z
N MET A 1 27.14 -5.20 58.66
CA MET A 1 28.36 -5.97 58.37
C MET A 1 28.08 -7.45 58.58
N THR A 2 28.50 -8.26 57.61
CA THR A 2 28.82 -9.71 57.70
C THR A 2 27.70 -10.76 57.53
N ARG A 3 28.02 -11.67 56.59
CA ARG A 3 27.30 -12.82 55.99
C ARG A 3 27.11 -14.02 56.93
N LEU A 4 26.30 -15.00 56.50
CA LEU A 4 26.61 -16.45 56.32
C LEU A 4 25.32 -17.21 55.90
N THR A 5 25.11 -17.53 54.61
CA THR A 5 25.27 -18.85 53.92
C THR A 5 24.73 -20.13 54.59
N ASN A 6 23.79 -20.78 53.87
CA ASN A 6 23.59 -22.23 53.61
C ASN A 6 23.31 -23.15 54.84
N LEU A 7 22.51 -24.24 54.80
CA LEU A 7 22.18 -25.20 53.75
C LEU A 7 20.96 -26.07 54.17
N ARG A 8 20.10 -26.43 53.21
CA ARG A 8 19.28 -27.65 53.03
C ARG A 8 18.67 -28.39 54.24
N ARG A 9 17.37 -28.72 54.11
CA ARG A 9 16.86 -30.10 54.22
C ARG A 9 15.58 -30.27 53.38
N ARG A 10 15.59 -31.31 52.54
CA ARG A 10 14.44 -31.80 51.76
C ARG A 10 13.69 -32.83 52.60
N ALA A 11 12.36 -32.86 52.50
CA ALA A 11 11.57 -34.09 52.62
C ALA A 11 10.22 -33.91 51.89
N LEU A 12 9.95 -34.81 50.96
CA LEU A 12 8.71 -34.96 50.18
C LEU A 12 7.56 -35.48 51.06
N VAL A 13 6.33 -35.00 50.85
CA VAL A 13 5.09 -35.77 51.05
C VAL A 13 4.10 -35.43 49.94
N ALA A 14 3.36 -36.46 49.54
CA ALA A 14 2.60 -36.63 48.31
C ALA A 14 1.24 -35.92 48.24
N ALA A 15 0.88 -35.58 46.99
CA ALA A 15 -0.40 -35.74 46.30
C ALA A 15 -1.74 -35.47 47.01
N VAL A 16 -2.55 -34.57 46.42
CA VAL A 16 -3.95 -34.88 46.03
C VAL A 16 -4.28 -34.12 44.74
N ALA A 17 -4.78 -34.85 43.75
CA ALA A 17 -5.27 -34.35 42.47
C ALA A 17 -6.74 -33.88 42.59
N MET A 18 -7.09 -32.79 41.91
CA MET A 18 -8.44 -32.54 41.41
C MET A 18 -8.36 -31.80 40.07
N PRO A 19 -8.70 -32.42 38.93
CA PRO A 19 -8.90 -31.69 37.69
C PRO A 19 -10.30 -31.07 37.73
N ALA A 20 -10.36 -29.74 37.79
CA ALA A 20 -11.59 -29.00 37.51
C ALA A 20 -11.89 -29.14 36.01
N LEU A 21 -12.93 -29.94 35.67
CA LEU A 21 -13.53 -29.92 34.33
C LEU A 21 -14.28 -28.60 34.15
N LEU A 22 -13.58 -27.58 33.64
CA LEU A 22 -14.20 -26.36 33.13
C LEU A 22 -14.50 -26.54 31.62
N SER A 23 -15.78 -26.78 31.35
CA SER A 23 -16.58 -26.26 30.23
C SER A 23 -15.91 -26.02 28.87
N LEU A 24 -16.17 -26.90 27.91
CA LEU A 24 -16.06 -26.61 26.48
C LEU A 24 -17.43 -26.14 25.95
N ILE A 25 -17.75 -24.87 26.11
CA ILE A 25 -18.79 -24.21 25.32
C ILE A 25 -18.08 -23.64 24.08
N PRO A 26 -18.35 -24.13 22.85
CA PRO A 26 -17.86 -23.47 21.65
C PRO A 26 -18.51 -22.08 21.58
N GLY A 27 -17.73 -21.04 21.82
CA GLY A 27 -18.17 -19.66 21.65
C GLY A 27 -18.55 -19.39 20.19
N PRO A 28 -19.45 -18.42 19.91
CA PRO A 28 -19.77 -18.06 18.54
C PRO A 28 -18.51 -17.58 17.83
N ALA A 29 -18.22 -18.17 16.67
CA ALA A 29 -17.15 -17.72 15.80
C ALA A 29 -17.40 -16.26 15.40
N ARG A 30 -16.64 -15.33 15.96
CA ARG A 30 -16.61 -13.95 15.48
C ARG A 30 -16.04 -13.97 14.06
N ALA A 31 -16.86 -13.63 13.07
CA ALA A 31 -16.35 -13.22 11.78
C ALA A 31 -15.46 -11.99 12.00
N THR A 32 -14.14 -12.18 11.93
CA THR A 32 -13.21 -11.06 11.89
C THR A 32 -13.39 -10.40 10.54
N ILE A 33 -14.07 -9.25 10.49
CA ILE A 33 -13.94 -8.34 9.35
C ILE A 33 -12.45 -8.03 9.28
N ARG A 34 -11.75 -8.57 8.28
CA ARG A 34 -10.35 -8.26 8.03
C ARG A 34 -10.31 -6.77 7.74
N GLU A 35 -9.84 -5.98 8.70
CA GLU A 35 -9.72 -4.54 8.49
C GLU A 35 -8.91 -4.32 7.21
N PRO A 36 -9.39 -3.47 6.28
CA PRO A 36 -8.59 -3.13 5.12
C PRO A 36 -7.26 -2.61 5.65
N ASN A 37 -6.18 -3.28 5.23
CA ASN A 37 -4.82 -2.96 5.65
C ASN A 37 -4.66 -1.45 5.53
N ALA A 38 -4.36 -0.72 6.61
CA ALA A 38 -4.42 0.75 6.63
C ALA A 38 -3.53 1.43 5.56
N ARG A 39 -2.66 0.66 4.90
CA ARG A 39 -1.89 1.06 3.72
C ARG A 39 -2.70 1.14 2.41
N THR A 40 -3.75 0.34 2.23
CA THR A 40 -4.46 0.21 0.95
C THR A 40 -5.31 1.45 0.66
N VAL A 41 -5.20 1.99 -0.55
CA VAL A 41 -6.01 3.13 -0.98
C VAL A 41 -7.45 2.67 -1.25
N SER A 42 -8.41 3.30 -0.56
CA SER A 42 -9.84 3.05 -0.77
C SER A 42 -10.23 3.28 -2.23
N GLU A 43 -11.03 2.37 -2.80
CA GLU A 43 -11.53 2.46 -4.18
C GLU A 43 -12.41 3.71 -4.40
N ARG A 44 -13.10 4.18 -3.35
CA ARG A 44 -13.96 5.37 -3.39
C ARG A 44 -13.20 6.69 -3.60
N ILE A 45 -11.89 6.72 -3.34
CA ILE A 45 -11.09 7.93 -3.53
C ILE A 45 -10.82 8.10 -5.02
N CYS A 46 -11.30 9.17 -5.66
CA CYS A 46 -11.14 9.35 -7.10
C CYS A 46 -11.68 8.15 -7.89
N ASP A 47 -12.95 7.85 -7.69
CA ASP A 47 -13.66 6.78 -8.39
C ASP A 47 -13.93 7.19 -9.84
N PHE A 48 -13.00 6.83 -10.72
CA PHE A 48 -13.05 7.05 -12.16
C PHE A 48 -12.83 5.70 -12.85
N ASP A 49 -13.59 5.43 -13.91
CA ASP A 49 -13.40 4.23 -14.70
C ASP A 49 -12.26 4.45 -15.71
N TRP A 50 -11.04 4.40 -15.21
CA TRP A 50 -9.83 4.60 -16.00
C TRP A 50 -9.69 3.65 -17.20
N ARG A 51 -10.48 2.57 -17.27
CA ARG A 51 -10.50 1.63 -18.40
C ARG A 51 -11.39 2.10 -19.55
N ASP A 52 -12.37 2.96 -19.28
CA ASP A 52 -13.32 3.44 -20.27
C ASP A 52 -12.66 4.35 -21.31
N SER A 53 -11.93 5.37 -20.87
CA SER A 53 -11.38 6.36 -21.79
C SER A 53 -10.19 7.16 -21.25
N LYS A 54 -9.46 7.80 -22.17
CA LYS A 54 -8.44 8.79 -21.81
C LYS A 54 -9.04 10.00 -21.07
N HIS A 55 -10.34 10.24 -21.20
CA HIS A 55 -11.04 11.28 -20.43
C HIS A 55 -11.06 10.90 -18.95
N GLU A 56 -11.49 9.67 -18.63
CA GLU A 56 -11.48 9.12 -17.27
C GLU A 56 -10.07 9.10 -16.66
N VAL A 57 -9.05 8.70 -17.45
CA VAL A 57 -7.64 8.77 -17.02
C VAL A 57 -7.24 10.19 -16.61
N LYS A 58 -7.58 11.20 -17.41
CA LYS A 58 -7.29 12.61 -17.08
C LYS A 58 -8.08 13.09 -15.87
N GLY A 59 -9.34 12.65 -15.73
CA GLY A 59 -10.17 12.91 -14.55
C GLY A 59 -9.53 12.37 -13.27
N LEU A 60 -9.06 11.12 -13.33
CA LEU A 60 -8.34 10.46 -12.25
C LEU A 60 -7.05 11.19 -11.88
N ILE A 61 -6.23 11.60 -12.86
CA ILE A 61 -5.01 12.40 -12.63
C ILE A 61 -5.35 13.70 -11.89
N ARG A 62 -6.34 14.46 -12.35
CA ARG A 62 -6.74 15.71 -11.70
C ARG A 62 -7.24 15.49 -10.29
N CYS A 63 -8.05 14.46 -10.07
CA CYS A 63 -8.54 14.13 -8.74
C CYS A 63 -7.40 13.75 -7.81
N ALA A 64 -6.51 12.87 -8.24
CA ALA A 64 -5.36 12.43 -7.45
C ALA A 64 -4.43 13.62 -7.12
N ALA A 65 -4.08 14.43 -8.12
CA ALA A 65 -3.25 15.61 -7.94
C ALA A 65 -3.83 16.58 -6.91
N ARG A 66 -5.14 16.80 -6.94
CA ARG A 66 -5.83 17.65 -5.94
C ARG A 66 -5.86 17.00 -4.55
N HIS A 67 -6.16 15.70 -4.49
CA HIS A 67 -6.34 14.99 -3.22
C HIS A 67 -5.03 14.86 -2.44
N TRP A 68 -3.91 14.57 -3.11
CA TRP A 68 -2.60 14.39 -2.47
C TRP A 68 -1.65 15.59 -2.60
N GLY A 69 -1.99 16.60 -3.39
CA GLY A 69 -1.19 17.83 -3.52
C GLY A 69 0.02 17.69 -4.44
N SER A 70 -0.19 17.30 -5.70
CA SER A 70 0.90 17.22 -6.69
C SER A 70 1.69 18.53 -6.79
N PRO A 71 3.03 18.49 -6.80
CA PRO A 71 3.86 19.63 -7.20
C PRO A 71 3.43 20.14 -8.58
N GLY A 72 3.31 21.46 -8.73
CA GLY A 72 2.78 22.10 -9.95
C GLY A 72 1.29 21.85 -10.23
N GLY A 73 0.58 21.16 -9.32
CA GLY A 73 -0.85 20.87 -9.42
C GLY A 73 -1.24 19.88 -10.52
N GLY A 74 -2.53 19.82 -10.82
CA GLY A 74 -3.08 18.85 -11.78
C GLY A 74 -2.62 19.08 -13.22
N ASN A 75 -2.31 20.32 -13.61
CA ASN A 75 -1.84 20.61 -14.97
C ASN A 75 -0.44 20.03 -15.20
N LYS A 76 0.50 20.23 -14.26
CA LYS A 76 1.83 19.63 -14.35
C LYS A 76 1.75 18.11 -14.39
N ALA A 77 0.92 17.51 -13.54
CA ALA A 77 0.70 16.06 -13.54
C ALA A 77 0.16 15.54 -14.89
N LEU A 78 -0.73 16.30 -15.56
CA LEU A 78 -1.25 15.97 -16.89
C LEU A 78 -0.18 16.12 -17.97
N ASP A 79 0.66 17.14 -17.89
CA ASP A 79 1.75 17.37 -18.85
C ASP A 79 2.77 16.23 -18.82
N VAL A 80 3.17 15.80 -17.61
CA VAL A 80 4.04 14.62 -17.44
C VAL A 80 3.37 13.37 -18.01
N ALA A 81 2.13 13.05 -17.63
CA ALA A 81 1.42 11.86 -18.15
C ALA A 81 1.24 11.87 -19.68
N ARG A 82 1.03 13.07 -20.27
CA ARG A 82 0.95 13.25 -21.72
C ARG A 82 2.29 12.93 -22.38
N CYS A 83 3.38 13.41 -21.81
CA CYS A 83 4.73 13.22 -22.33
C CYS A 83 5.18 11.75 -22.20
N GLU A 84 4.90 11.11 -21.06
CA GLU A 84 5.32 9.73 -20.79
C GLU A 84 4.60 8.68 -21.65
N SER A 85 3.27 8.79 -21.81
CA SER A 85 2.49 7.75 -22.50
C SER A 85 1.38 8.27 -23.42
N GLY A 86 1.12 9.58 -23.43
CA GLY A 86 -0.09 10.11 -24.04
C GLY A 86 -1.37 9.59 -23.38
N PHE A 87 -1.33 9.39 -22.05
CA PHE A 87 -2.41 8.87 -21.21
C PHE A 87 -2.78 7.40 -21.47
N GLN A 88 -1.85 6.59 -21.98
CA GLN A 88 -2.09 5.17 -22.29
C GLN A 88 -1.76 4.31 -21.07
N THR A 89 -2.74 3.56 -20.58
CA THR A 89 -2.59 2.74 -19.36
C THR A 89 -1.85 1.43 -19.63
N ASP A 90 -1.85 0.97 -20.88
CA ASP A 90 -1.18 -0.23 -21.38
C ASP A 90 0.16 0.08 -22.09
N ALA A 91 0.60 1.35 -22.09
CA ALA A 91 1.87 1.73 -22.72
C ALA A 91 3.04 0.98 -22.11
N TYR A 92 3.88 0.40 -22.97
CA TYR A 92 5.12 -0.28 -22.61
C TYR A 92 6.21 0.12 -23.59
N ASN A 93 7.39 0.44 -23.09
CA ASN A 93 8.55 0.74 -23.94
C ASN A 93 9.62 -0.36 -23.87
N PRO A 94 10.50 -0.49 -24.89
CA PRO A 94 11.55 -1.52 -24.91
C PRO A 94 12.55 -1.44 -23.76
N SER A 95 12.65 -0.29 -23.09
CA SER A 95 13.51 -0.08 -21.93
C SER A 95 12.88 -0.55 -20.61
N GLY A 96 11.68 -1.16 -20.65
CA GLY A 96 11.06 -1.78 -19.48
C GLY A 96 10.24 -0.84 -18.60
N TYR A 97 9.70 0.23 -19.17
CA TYR A 97 8.79 1.16 -18.47
C TYR A 97 7.34 0.96 -18.90
N ALA A 98 6.41 1.11 -17.96
CA ALA A 98 5.01 0.73 -18.14
C ALA A 98 3.99 1.74 -17.58
N GLY A 99 2.84 1.80 -18.24
CA GLY A 99 1.65 2.54 -17.82
C GLY A 99 1.73 4.04 -18.03
N VAL A 100 0.78 4.75 -17.41
CA VAL A 100 0.51 6.18 -17.67
C VAL A 100 1.73 7.07 -17.45
N TYR A 101 2.45 6.84 -16.36
CA TYR A 101 3.65 7.58 -15.97
C TYR A 101 4.94 6.79 -16.20
N GLN A 102 4.91 5.78 -17.08
CA GLN A 102 6.07 4.98 -17.49
C GLN A 102 6.95 4.62 -16.29
N HIS A 103 6.45 3.80 -15.37
CA HIS A 103 7.28 3.32 -14.26
C HIS A 103 8.14 2.14 -14.73
N ALA A 104 9.42 2.14 -14.37
CA ALA A 104 10.29 0.97 -14.53
C ALA A 104 9.66 -0.24 -13.84
N VAL A 105 9.35 -1.29 -14.61
CA VAL A 105 8.63 -2.48 -14.14
C VAL A 105 9.39 -3.20 -13.02
N TYR A 106 10.72 -3.20 -13.09
CA TYR A 106 11.59 -3.79 -12.07
C TYR A 106 11.32 -3.23 -10.65
N TYR A 107 11.13 -1.91 -10.52
CA TYR A 107 10.89 -1.26 -9.23
C TYR A 107 9.41 -1.16 -8.86
N TRP A 108 8.51 -1.57 -9.76
CA TRP A 108 7.09 -1.33 -9.59
C TRP A 108 6.47 -2.05 -8.38
N PRO A 109 6.75 -3.36 -8.11
CA PRO A 109 6.12 -4.05 -6.98
C PRO A 109 6.32 -3.33 -5.64
N ASP A 110 7.54 -2.89 -5.35
CA ASP A 110 7.86 -2.17 -4.11
C ASP A 110 7.19 -0.80 -4.03
N ARG A 111 7.11 -0.08 -5.16
CA ARG A 111 6.42 1.22 -5.24
C ARG A 111 4.92 1.06 -5.03
N ALA A 112 4.32 0.08 -5.69
CA ALA A 112 2.89 -0.19 -5.60
C ALA A 112 2.51 -0.58 -4.17
N ASP A 113 3.25 -1.50 -3.53
CA ASP A 113 3.01 -1.87 -2.13
C ASP A 113 3.15 -0.68 -1.17
N ARG A 114 4.27 0.06 -1.28
CA ARG A 114 4.56 1.23 -0.43
C ARG A 114 3.44 2.26 -0.46
N TRP A 115 2.83 2.45 -1.62
CA TRP A 115 1.81 3.48 -1.84
C TRP A 115 0.38 2.93 -1.90
N GLY A 116 0.15 1.71 -1.39
CA GLY A 116 -1.18 1.21 -1.07
C GLY A 116 -1.88 0.44 -2.18
N PHE A 117 -1.13 -0.10 -3.14
CA PHE A 117 -1.59 -0.91 -4.25
C PHE A 117 -0.82 -2.24 -4.34
N PRO A 118 -0.81 -3.07 -3.27
CA PRO A 118 -0.13 -4.36 -3.32
C PRO A 118 -0.63 -5.22 -4.49
N ASP A 119 0.30 -5.91 -5.14
CA ASP A 119 0.09 -6.84 -6.26
C ASP A 119 -0.63 -6.23 -7.48
N ARG A 120 -0.75 -4.90 -7.57
CA ARG A 120 -1.31 -4.25 -8.74
C ARG A 120 -0.25 -4.14 -9.83
N SER A 121 -0.65 -4.38 -11.07
CA SER A 121 0.20 -4.21 -12.24
C SER A 121 0.53 -2.72 -12.48
N ALA A 122 1.69 -2.45 -13.08
CA ALA A 122 2.05 -1.11 -13.56
C ALA A 122 1.08 -0.60 -14.64
N PHE A 123 0.37 -1.52 -15.32
CA PHE A 123 -0.68 -1.22 -16.29
C PHE A 123 -2.05 -0.93 -15.65
N ASN A 124 -2.19 -1.10 -14.32
CA ASN A 124 -3.39 -0.65 -13.63
C ASN A 124 -3.36 0.88 -13.57
N GLY A 125 -4.18 1.53 -14.40
CA GLY A 125 -4.16 3.00 -14.55
C GLY A 125 -4.34 3.72 -13.22
N ARG A 126 -5.25 3.24 -12.37
CA ARG A 126 -5.48 3.79 -11.04
C ARG A 126 -4.26 3.68 -10.12
N ALA A 127 -3.67 2.51 -10.02
CA ALA A 127 -2.48 2.31 -9.20
C ALA A 127 -1.32 3.15 -9.73
N ASN A 128 -1.05 3.09 -11.05
CA ASN A 128 0.01 3.86 -11.71
C ASN A 128 -0.12 5.36 -11.38
N ILE A 129 -1.27 5.97 -11.66
CA ILE A 129 -1.51 7.40 -11.43
C ILE A 129 -1.35 7.78 -9.96
N ILE A 130 -2.00 7.05 -9.05
CA ILE A 130 -1.99 7.42 -7.63
C ILE A 130 -0.59 7.24 -7.02
N VAL A 131 0.12 6.17 -7.39
CA VAL A 131 1.52 5.96 -6.96
C VAL A 131 2.40 7.10 -7.44
N SER A 132 2.32 7.50 -8.72
CA SER A 132 3.14 8.59 -9.27
C SER A 132 2.89 9.91 -8.56
N ILE A 133 1.63 10.29 -8.36
CA ILE A 133 1.27 11.54 -7.66
C ILE A 133 1.81 11.55 -6.23
N ARG A 134 1.71 10.43 -5.51
CA ARG A 134 2.20 10.33 -4.14
C ARG A 134 3.72 10.35 -4.07
N MET A 135 4.41 9.75 -5.06
CA MET A 135 5.85 9.85 -5.20
C MET A 135 6.30 11.29 -5.47
N ALA A 136 5.69 11.96 -6.45
CA ALA A 136 5.97 13.36 -6.76
C ALA A 136 5.74 14.26 -5.54
N ARG A 137 4.60 14.12 -4.85
CA ARG A 137 4.34 14.83 -3.58
C ARG A 137 5.42 14.58 -2.54
N SER A 138 5.89 13.34 -2.41
CA SER A 138 6.90 12.96 -1.43
C SER A 138 8.28 13.54 -1.76
N ALA A 139 8.59 13.76 -3.03
CA ALA A 139 9.81 14.40 -3.49
C ALA A 139 9.70 15.94 -3.52
N ASP A 140 8.47 16.46 -3.53
CA ASP A 140 8.14 17.87 -3.81
C ASP A 140 8.53 18.33 -5.23
N ASP A 141 8.69 17.39 -6.17
CA ASP A 141 9.04 17.63 -7.57
C ASP A 141 8.49 16.54 -8.52
N TRP A 142 8.81 16.64 -9.81
CA TRP A 142 8.61 15.61 -10.82
C TRP A 142 9.92 15.12 -11.46
N ASP A 143 11.08 15.40 -10.86
CA ASP A 143 12.40 15.24 -11.49
C ASP A 143 12.79 13.78 -11.71
N LEU A 144 12.10 12.85 -11.05
CA LEU A 144 12.21 11.41 -11.31
C LEU A 144 11.66 11.00 -12.68
N TRP A 145 10.96 11.90 -13.37
CA TRP A 145 10.45 11.73 -14.73
C TRP A 145 11.22 12.63 -15.68
N SER A 146 11.60 12.09 -16.85
CA SER A 146 12.30 12.88 -17.87
C SER A 146 11.48 14.07 -18.39
N CYS A 147 10.15 14.01 -18.23
CA CYS A 147 9.21 15.06 -18.61
C CYS A 147 8.84 16.00 -17.44
N GLY A 148 9.56 15.87 -16.31
CA GLY A 148 9.34 16.51 -15.01
C GLY A 148 9.62 18.00 -14.94
#